data_AF-A0AA36MX83-F1
#
_entry.id   AF-A0AA36MX83-F1
#
_cell.length_a   1.000
_cell.length_b   1.000
_cell.length_c   1.000
_cell.angle_alpha   90.00
_cell.angle_beta   90.00
_cell.angle_gamma   90.00
#
_symmetry.space_group_name_H-M   'P 1'
#
loop_
_entity.id
_entity.type
_entity.pdbx_description
1 polymer ?
#
loop_
_entity_poly.entity_id
_entity_poly.type
_entity_poly.pdbx_seq_one_letter_code
_entity_poly.pdbx_strand_id
1 'polypeptide(L)'
;MTYVGQPHDKMLPYIRSMQAAAAMANNADIVMAMRKSDSEQMTQNQKELFRNHSIKLLDVDWDTPPKMKAYQEGAWCGHQDFIRLHVLGMEGYDAVAYYDTDVEFQGDITPVLRCAASGKFLTTNGGLGELLNVGFFALRPDKRLFQAAVNFALHANFSMNTSWGEMGWTPAGGYFVGGECGQGFWYALFYKFGGSAQQALQSAGLSVVDSAQIDRCMWNYQTSFQCKEHLDCSRVRVHHKPAIKTEWKECQKLEPSVR
;
A
#
# COMPACT_ATOMS: atom_id res chain seq x y z
N MET A 1 5.70 -5.19 -0.01
CA MET A 1 6.01 -4.25 -1.12
C MET A 1 5.59 -4.88 -2.44
N THR A 2 5.46 -4.09 -3.51
CA THR A 2 5.20 -4.60 -4.87
C THR A 2 6.15 -3.96 -5.88
N TYR A 3 6.41 -4.66 -6.99
CA TYR A 3 7.15 -4.13 -8.13
C TYR A 3 6.48 -4.55 -9.44
N VAL A 4 6.42 -3.63 -10.42
CA VAL A 4 5.82 -3.86 -11.74
C VAL A 4 6.82 -3.45 -12.82
N GLY A 5 6.98 -4.30 -13.83
CA GLY A 5 7.88 -4.07 -14.97
C GLY A 5 9.27 -4.66 -14.76
N GLN A 6 10.24 -4.21 -15.56
CA GLN A 6 11.59 -4.77 -15.56
C GLN A 6 12.34 -4.45 -14.26
N PRO A 7 12.80 -5.44 -13.48
CA PRO A 7 13.53 -5.21 -12.23
C PRO A 7 14.86 -4.51 -12.46
N HIS A 8 15.20 -3.54 -11.60
CA HIS A 8 16.48 -2.82 -11.65
C HIS A 8 17.21 -2.87 -10.31
N ASP A 9 18.54 -2.72 -10.33
CA ASP A 9 19.39 -2.94 -9.15
C ASP A 9 19.11 -2.00 -7.98
N LYS A 10 18.49 -0.85 -8.23
CA LYS A 10 18.09 0.14 -7.23
C LYS A 10 16.64 0.00 -6.72
N MET A 11 15.96 -1.13 -6.96
CA MET A 11 14.52 -1.26 -6.65
C MET A 11 14.20 -1.31 -5.16
N LEU A 12 15.22 -1.45 -4.31
CA LEU A 12 15.10 -1.56 -2.86
C LEU A 12 16.11 -0.64 -2.14
N PRO A 13 15.99 0.68 -2.31
CA PRO A 13 16.97 1.64 -1.79
C PRO A 13 17.09 1.63 -0.26
N TYR A 14 16.06 1.19 0.45
CA TYR A 14 15.97 1.23 1.91
C TYR A 14 15.90 -0.14 2.58
N ILE A 15 16.37 -1.21 1.91
CA ILE A 15 16.26 -2.59 2.41
C ILE A 15 16.84 -2.79 3.82
N ARG A 16 17.94 -2.11 4.16
CA ARG A 16 18.55 -2.21 5.50
C ARG A 16 17.61 -1.68 6.59
N SER A 17 16.91 -0.58 6.33
CA SER A 17 15.93 -0.02 7.27
C SER A 17 14.74 -0.97 7.46
N MET A 18 14.29 -1.63 6.37
CA MET A 18 13.24 -2.65 6.42
C MET A 18 13.66 -3.84 7.27
N GLN A 19 14.91 -4.32 7.12
CA GLN A 19 15.46 -5.41 7.94
C GLN A 19 15.53 -5.04 9.42
N ALA A 20 15.94 -3.82 9.75
CA ALA A 20 15.96 -3.36 11.14
C ALA A 20 14.54 -3.31 11.73
N ALA A 21 13.56 -2.81 10.99
CA ALA A 21 12.16 -2.79 11.41
C ALA A 21 11.56 -4.20 11.57
N ALA A 22 11.86 -5.09 10.63
CA ALA A 22 11.46 -6.49 10.67
C ALA A 22 12.02 -7.22 11.91
N ALA A 23 13.30 -7.00 12.22
CA ALA A 23 13.93 -7.58 13.41
C ALA A 23 13.26 -7.11 14.72
N MET A 24 12.89 -5.83 14.82
CA MET A 24 12.11 -5.31 15.96
C MET A 24 10.70 -5.91 16.03
N ALA A 25 10.09 -6.20 14.88
CA ALA A 25 8.76 -6.76 14.74
C ALA A 25 8.74 -8.30 14.80
N ASN A 26 9.44 -8.88 15.78
CA ASN A 26 9.52 -10.34 15.97
C ASN A 26 10.01 -11.09 14.71
N ASN A 27 11.04 -10.56 14.06
CA ASN A 27 11.59 -11.09 12.81
C ASN A 27 10.52 -11.27 11.71
N ALA A 28 9.69 -10.23 11.53
CA ALA A 28 8.68 -10.23 10.49
C ALA A 28 9.30 -10.49 9.11
N ASP A 29 8.60 -11.23 8.25
CA ASP A 29 9.07 -11.49 6.90
C ASP A 29 9.03 -10.21 6.03
N ILE A 30 10.05 -10.05 5.19
CA ILE A 30 10.05 -9.04 4.14
C ILE A 30 9.59 -9.70 2.85
N VAL A 31 8.45 -9.27 2.32
CA VAL A 31 7.86 -9.84 1.11
C VAL A 31 7.77 -8.79 -0.01
N MET A 32 8.24 -9.17 -1.19
CA MET A 32 8.06 -8.44 -2.45
C MET A 32 7.11 -9.22 -3.35
N ALA A 33 5.98 -8.61 -3.71
CA ALA A 33 5.09 -9.16 -4.73
C ALA A 33 5.47 -8.64 -6.11
N MET A 34 5.58 -9.55 -7.08
CA MET A 34 5.94 -9.24 -8.46
C MET A 34 5.13 -10.12 -9.39
N ARG A 35 4.82 -9.64 -10.60
CA ARG A 35 4.29 -10.55 -11.62
C ARG A 35 5.33 -11.62 -11.91
N LYS A 36 4.88 -12.85 -12.11
CA LYS A 36 5.75 -13.97 -12.48
C LYS A 36 6.62 -13.65 -13.71
N SER A 37 6.03 -12.99 -14.71
CA SER A 37 6.76 -12.54 -15.90
C SER A 37 7.91 -11.57 -15.60
N ASP A 38 7.77 -10.75 -14.55
CA ASP A 38 8.74 -9.74 -14.17
C ASP A 38 9.84 -10.35 -13.29
N SER A 39 9.48 -11.28 -12.40
CA SER A 39 10.45 -11.99 -11.55
C SER A 39 11.33 -12.98 -12.33
N GLU A 40 10.80 -13.60 -13.38
CA GLU A 40 11.58 -14.45 -14.30
C GLU A 40 12.72 -13.68 -15.00
N GLN A 41 12.56 -12.36 -15.16
CA GLN A 41 13.55 -11.46 -15.78
C GLN A 41 14.63 -10.98 -14.80
N MET A 42 14.57 -11.36 -13.52
CA MET A 42 15.57 -10.93 -12.54
C MET A 42 16.97 -11.44 -12.90
N THR A 43 17.94 -10.54 -12.85
CA THR A 43 19.36 -10.87 -13.01
C THR A 43 19.86 -11.72 -11.83
N GLN A 44 21.00 -12.38 -12.00
CA GLN A 44 21.62 -13.13 -10.90
C GLN A 44 21.92 -12.23 -9.69
N ASN A 45 22.42 -11.00 -9.92
CA ASN A 45 22.70 -10.03 -8.86
C ASN A 45 21.43 -9.66 -8.07
N GLN A 46 20.29 -9.51 -8.75
CA GLN A 46 19.01 -9.20 -8.12
C GLN A 46 18.48 -10.39 -7.30
N LYS A 47 18.66 -11.61 -7.79
CA LYS A 47 18.33 -12.84 -7.03
C LYS A 47 19.22 -12.99 -5.81
N GLU A 48 20.50 -12.64 -5.92
CA GLU A 48 21.44 -12.60 -4.80
C GLU A 48 21.08 -11.53 -3.77
N LEU A 49 20.65 -10.34 -4.21
CA LEU A 49 20.13 -9.31 -3.31
C LEU A 49 18.97 -9.86 -2.46
N PHE A 50 18.01 -10.56 -3.08
CA PHE A 50 16.87 -11.15 -2.37
C PHE A 50 17.32 -12.20 -1.35
N ARG A 51 18.24 -13.09 -1.73
CA ARG A 51 18.78 -14.11 -0.83
C ARG A 51 19.55 -13.50 0.34
N ASN A 52 20.44 -12.54 0.07
CA ASN A 52 21.29 -11.90 1.07
C ASN A 52 20.49 -11.09 2.09
N HIS A 53 19.32 -10.57 1.69
CA HIS A 53 18.43 -9.81 2.57
C HIS A 53 17.21 -10.59 3.06
N SER A 54 17.17 -11.91 2.82
CA SER A 54 16.06 -12.80 3.21
C SER A 54 14.69 -12.30 2.74
N ILE A 55 14.64 -11.72 1.54
CA ILE A 55 13.41 -11.23 0.92
C ILE A 55 12.68 -12.40 0.28
N LYS A 56 11.44 -12.62 0.71
CA LYS A 56 10.54 -13.59 0.10
C LYS A 56 9.91 -12.96 -1.15
N LEU A 57 9.97 -13.69 -2.25
CA LEU A 57 9.28 -13.32 -3.48
C LEU A 57 7.88 -13.93 -3.47
N LEU A 58 6.85 -13.10 -3.67
CA LEU A 58 5.49 -13.51 -3.93
C LEU A 58 5.22 -13.33 -5.42
N ASP A 59 5.34 -14.40 -6.19
CA ASP A 59 4.95 -14.40 -7.59
C ASP A 59 3.44 -14.32 -7.70
N VAL A 60 2.96 -13.35 -8.49
CA VAL A 60 1.54 -13.16 -8.76
C VAL A 60 1.24 -13.26 -10.24
N ASP A 61 0.02 -13.69 -10.57
CA ASP A 61 -0.37 -13.93 -11.96
C ASP A 61 -0.74 -12.65 -12.72
N TRP A 62 -1.05 -11.57 -11.99
CA TRP A 62 -1.53 -10.33 -12.57
C TRP A 62 -1.19 -9.12 -11.70
N ASP A 63 -1.03 -7.96 -12.34
CA ASP A 63 -0.92 -6.63 -11.72
C ASP A 63 -2.25 -5.87 -11.74
N THR A 64 -3.19 -6.24 -12.60
CA THR A 64 -4.59 -5.78 -12.59
C THR A 64 -5.54 -6.98 -12.57
N PRO A 65 -6.65 -6.96 -11.79
CA PRO A 65 -7.60 -8.05 -11.77
C PRO A 65 -8.05 -8.44 -13.18
N PRO A 66 -8.03 -9.75 -13.52
CA PRO A 66 -8.46 -10.20 -14.83
C PRO A 66 -9.91 -9.77 -15.09
N LYS A 67 -10.18 -9.23 -16.29
CA LYS A 67 -11.51 -8.76 -16.72
C LYS A 67 -12.08 -7.62 -15.86
N MET A 68 -11.20 -6.85 -15.20
CA MET A 68 -11.60 -5.63 -14.51
C MET A 68 -12.37 -4.68 -15.44
N LYS A 69 -13.52 -4.17 -14.97
CA LYS A 69 -14.45 -3.41 -15.80
C LYS A 69 -13.92 -2.04 -16.23
N ALA A 70 -13.23 -1.35 -15.32
CA ALA A 70 -12.67 -0.02 -15.56
C ALA A 70 -11.17 -0.06 -15.88
N TYR A 71 -10.72 -1.09 -16.59
CA TYR A 71 -9.35 -1.22 -17.04
C TYR A 71 -8.97 -0.10 -18.03
N GLN A 72 -7.73 0.40 -17.93
CA GLN A 72 -7.18 1.38 -18.86
C GLN A 72 -5.84 0.88 -19.40
N GLU A 73 -5.61 1.04 -20.69
CA GLU A 73 -4.34 0.72 -21.34
C GLU A 73 -3.30 1.83 -21.14
N GLY A 74 -2.01 1.49 -21.31
CA GLY A 74 -0.91 2.46 -21.31
C GLY A 74 -0.33 2.73 -19.92
N ALA A 75 0.19 3.94 -19.71
CA ALA A 75 0.90 4.33 -18.49
C ALA A 75 -0.05 4.68 -17.32
N TRP A 76 -1.06 3.85 -17.07
CA TRP A 76 -2.04 4.02 -16.00
C TRP A 76 -1.48 3.57 -14.65
N CYS A 77 -1.68 4.38 -13.60
CA CYS A 77 -1.22 4.02 -12.25
C CYS A 77 -1.86 2.76 -11.68
N GLY A 78 -2.98 2.29 -12.25
CA GLY A 78 -3.69 1.10 -11.78
C GLY A 78 -2.81 -0.14 -11.71
N HIS A 79 -1.89 -0.35 -12.65
CA HIS A 79 -0.99 -1.51 -12.62
C HIS A 79 -0.16 -1.59 -11.32
N GLN A 80 0.38 -0.45 -10.88
CA GLN A 80 1.20 -0.38 -9.66
C GLN A 80 0.36 -0.52 -8.39
N ASP A 81 -0.92 -0.14 -8.47
CA ASP A 81 -1.82 -0.10 -7.33
C ASP A 81 -2.59 -1.39 -7.13
N PHE A 82 -3.00 -2.05 -8.21
CA PHE A 82 -3.84 -3.24 -8.15
C PHE A 82 -3.06 -4.51 -7.86
N ILE A 83 -1.76 -4.57 -8.16
CA ILE A 83 -0.89 -5.67 -7.74
C ILE A 83 -0.86 -5.82 -6.22
N ARG A 84 -1.13 -4.72 -5.49
CA ARG A 84 -1.20 -4.69 -4.02
C ARG A 84 -2.39 -5.48 -3.47
N LEU A 85 -3.41 -5.76 -4.28
CA LEU A 85 -4.57 -6.55 -3.88
C LEU A 85 -4.18 -7.96 -3.43
N HIS A 86 -3.10 -8.54 -3.98
CA HIS A 86 -2.62 -9.86 -3.58
C HIS A 86 -2.24 -9.94 -2.09
N VAL A 87 -1.91 -8.80 -1.47
CA VAL A 87 -1.64 -8.72 -0.02
C VAL A 87 -2.86 -9.14 0.80
N LEU A 88 -4.07 -8.89 0.31
CA LEU A 88 -5.32 -9.27 0.98
C LEU A 88 -5.42 -10.79 1.18
N GLY A 89 -4.82 -11.57 0.27
CA GLY A 89 -4.90 -13.04 0.23
C GLY A 89 -3.65 -13.75 0.74
N MET A 90 -2.73 -13.06 1.43
CA MET A 90 -1.51 -13.66 1.99
C MET A 90 -1.82 -14.53 3.22
N GLU A 91 -2.47 -15.67 3.00
CA GLU A 91 -2.81 -16.64 4.05
C GLU A 91 -1.56 -17.10 4.82
N GLY A 92 -1.72 -17.36 6.12
CA GLY A 92 -0.63 -17.80 7.01
C GLY A 92 0.08 -16.68 7.77
N TYR A 93 -0.19 -15.41 7.47
CA TYR A 93 0.29 -14.26 8.25
C TYR A 93 -0.81 -13.75 9.20
N ASP A 94 -0.45 -13.46 10.45
CA ASP A 94 -1.38 -12.83 11.42
C ASP A 94 -1.68 -11.37 11.07
N ALA A 95 -0.73 -10.69 10.44
CA ALA A 95 -0.85 -9.34 9.92
C ALA A 95 0.17 -9.09 8.81
N VAL A 96 -0.17 -8.19 7.88
CA VAL A 96 0.74 -7.66 6.87
C VAL A 96 0.64 -6.15 6.87
N ALA A 97 1.78 -5.47 6.74
CA ALA A 97 1.85 -4.05 6.44
C ALA A 97 2.52 -3.86 5.07
N TYR A 98 1.78 -3.32 4.12
CA TYR A 98 2.28 -2.93 2.83
C TYR A 98 2.89 -1.53 2.90
N TYR A 99 4.02 -1.36 2.22
CA TYR A 99 4.67 -0.08 1.97
C TYR A 99 5.16 -0.05 0.52
N ASP A 100 5.19 1.14 -0.08
CA ASP A 100 5.89 1.39 -1.35
C ASP A 100 7.39 1.08 -1.20
N THR A 101 8.05 0.77 -2.31
CA THR A 101 9.46 0.33 -2.32
C THR A 101 10.46 1.43 -1.99
N ASP A 102 10.05 2.69 -2.10
CA ASP A 102 10.87 3.87 -1.82
C ASP A 102 10.65 4.42 -0.39
N VAL A 103 10.05 3.63 0.50
CA VAL A 103 9.83 3.98 1.90
C VAL A 103 11.04 3.60 2.76
N GLU A 104 11.46 4.52 3.63
CA GLU A 104 12.44 4.28 4.69
C GLU A 104 11.75 4.02 6.03
N PHE A 105 12.24 3.03 6.77
CA PHE A 105 11.78 2.74 8.13
C PHE A 105 12.68 3.42 9.16
N GLN A 106 12.09 4.25 10.01
CA GLN A 106 12.80 5.03 11.02
C GLN A 106 12.47 4.58 12.46
N GLY A 107 11.61 3.59 12.63
CA GLY A 107 11.31 3.03 13.96
C GLY A 107 10.52 1.73 13.94
N ASP A 108 10.00 1.36 15.10
CA ASP A 108 9.27 0.12 15.33
C ASP A 108 7.88 0.12 14.67
N ILE A 109 7.61 -0.91 13.88
CA ILE A 109 6.33 -1.13 13.18
C ILE A 109 5.40 -2.13 13.89
N THR A 110 5.87 -2.74 14.98
CA THR A 110 5.09 -3.69 15.80
C THR A 110 3.71 -3.15 16.19
N PRO A 111 3.53 -1.87 16.58
CA PRO A 111 2.21 -1.35 16.93
C PRO A 111 1.19 -1.43 15.78
N VAL A 112 1.62 -1.13 14.54
CA VAL A 112 0.75 -1.22 13.36
C VAL A 112 0.39 -2.66 13.05
N LEU A 113 1.37 -3.58 13.11
CA LEU A 113 1.11 -5.00 12.87
C LEU A 113 0.17 -5.59 13.91
N ARG A 114 0.33 -5.26 15.20
CA ARG A 114 -0.58 -5.71 16.26
C ARG A 114 -2.01 -5.20 16.07
N CYS A 115 -2.16 -3.94 15.65
CA CYS A 115 -3.47 -3.36 15.38
C CYS A 115 -4.13 -3.99 14.14
N ALA A 116 -3.36 -4.23 13.07
CA ALA A 116 -3.82 -4.97 11.91
C ALA A 116 -4.25 -6.41 12.26
N ALA A 117 -3.49 -7.10 13.12
CA ALA A 117 -3.79 -8.46 13.57
C ALA A 117 -5.14 -8.57 14.31
N SER A 118 -5.64 -7.48 14.90
CA SER A 118 -6.96 -7.45 15.52
C SER A 118 -8.12 -7.45 14.50
N GLY A 119 -7.82 -7.53 13.20
CA GLY A 119 -8.79 -7.53 12.12
C GLY A 119 -9.12 -6.16 11.54
N LYS A 120 -8.37 -5.11 11.89
CA LYS A 120 -8.54 -3.76 11.33
C LYS A 120 -7.85 -3.62 9.98
N PHE A 121 -8.47 -2.87 9.07
CA PHE A 121 -7.83 -2.35 7.86
C PHE A 121 -7.31 -0.93 8.13
N LEU A 122 -6.00 -0.77 8.20
CA LEU A 122 -5.33 0.48 8.54
C LEU A 122 -4.78 1.13 7.28
N THR A 123 -5.04 2.42 7.10
CA THR A 123 -4.43 3.22 6.02
C THR A 123 -4.02 4.59 6.55
N THR A 124 -3.48 5.45 5.69
CA THR A 124 -3.35 6.89 5.98
C THR A 124 -4.17 7.66 4.96
N ASN A 125 -4.55 8.90 5.29
CA ASN A 125 -5.03 9.83 4.27
C ASN A 125 -3.90 10.18 3.28
N GLY A 126 -4.26 10.69 2.10
CA GLY A 126 -3.27 11.18 1.12
C GLY A 126 -2.91 12.64 1.31
N GLY A 127 -3.87 13.45 1.80
CA GLY A 127 -3.60 14.82 2.22
C GLY A 127 -4.56 15.85 1.69
N LEU A 128 -4.06 16.67 0.76
CA LEU A 128 -4.87 17.69 0.09
C LEU A 128 -5.81 17.02 -0.90
N GLY A 129 -7.04 16.75 -0.46
CA GLY A 129 -8.11 16.20 -1.30
C GLY A 129 -8.07 14.68 -1.49
N GLU A 130 -6.88 14.07 -1.44
CA GLU A 130 -6.73 12.61 -1.52
C GLU A 130 -7.24 11.91 -0.25
N LEU A 131 -8.24 11.04 -0.45
CA LEU A 131 -8.90 10.32 0.64
C LEU A 131 -8.00 9.30 1.32
N LEU A 132 -7.05 8.73 0.59
CA LEU A 132 -6.23 7.62 1.02
C LEU A 132 -4.92 7.67 0.23
N ASN A 133 -3.81 7.33 0.89
CA ASN A 133 -2.56 7.02 0.19
C ASN A 133 -2.32 5.51 0.24
N VAL A 134 -2.33 4.85 -0.92
CA VAL A 134 -2.18 3.38 -1.00
C VAL A 134 -0.72 2.92 -0.87
N GLY A 135 0.21 3.88 -0.75
CA GLY A 135 1.61 3.63 -0.42
C GLY A 135 1.85 3.11 1.00
N PHE A 136 0.80 3.10 1.83
CA PHE A 136 0.77 2.38 3.09
C PHE A 136 -0.62 1.80 3.38
N PHE A 137 -0.65 0.53 3.78
CA PHE A 137 -1.78 -0.03 4.51
C PHE A 137 -1.34 -1.20 5.38
N ALA A 138 -2.14 -1.57 6.37
CA ALA A 138 -1.92 -2.79 7.14
C ALA A 138 -3.25 -3.49 7.45
N LEU A 139 -3.25 -4.82 7.41
CA LEU A 139 -4.43 -5.65 7.71
C LEU A 139 -4.03 -7.06 8.11
N ARG A 140 -4.98 -7.79 8.71
CA ARG A 140 -4.93 -9.24 8.78
C ARG A 140 -5.40 -9.83 7.44
N PRO A 141 -4.56 -10.56 6.69
CA PRO A 141 -4.97 -11.17 5.44
C PRO A 141 -6.19 -12.08 5.62
N ASP A 142 -7.10 -12.04 4.66
CA ASP A 142 -8.30 -12.86 4.61
C ASP A 142 -8.65 -13.07 3.15
N LYS A 143 -8.67 -14.33 2.71
CA LYS A 143 -9.02 -14.70 1.33
C LYS A 143 -10.35 -14.11 0.88
N ARG A 144 -11.29 -13.90 1.79
CA ARG A 144 -12.57 -13.25 1.50
C ARG A 144 -12.40 -11.77 1.14
N LEU A 145 -11.45 -11.06 1.75
CA LEU A 145 -11.13 -9.67 1.36
C LEU A 145 -10.55 -9.63 -0.06
N PHE A 146 -9.66 -10.57 -0.40
CA PHE A 146 -9.14 -10.70 -1.76
C PHE A 146 -10.25 -10.99 -2.78
N GLN A 147 -11.13 -11.93 -2.48
CA GLN A 147 -12.28 -12.26 -3.32
C GLN A 147 -13.24 -11.07 -3.49
N ALA A 148 -13.54 -10.35 -2.40
CA ALA A 148 -14.35 -9.15 -2.45
C ALA A 148 -13.71 -8.08 -3.34
N ALA A 149 -12.40 -7.86 -3.25
CA ALA A 149 -11.70 -6.89 -4.10
C ALA A 149 -11.73 -7.28 -5.58
N VAL A 150 -11.47 -8.54 -5.91
CA VAL A 150 -11.58 -9.04 -7.29
C VAL A 150 -13.02 -8.89 -7.80
N ASN A 151 -14.02 -9.27 -7.01
CA ASN A 151 -15.42 -9.11 -7.36
C ASN A 151 -15.81 -7.63 -7.55
N PHE A 152 -15.29 -6.73 -6.72
CA PHE A 152 -15.50 -5.30 -6.88
C PHE A 152 -14.92 -4.81 -8.22
N ALA A 153 -13.67 -5.20 -8.55
CA ALA A 153 -13.03 -4.85 -9.81
C ALA A 153 -13.78 -5.36 -11.06
N LEU A 154 -14.39 -6.53 -10.98
CA LEU A 154 -15.19 -7.11 -12.06
C LEU A 154 -16.48 -6.32 -12.36
N HIS A 155 -17.07 -5.64 -11.38
CA HIS A 155 -18.42 -5.07 -11.51
C HIS A 155 -18.47 -3.54 -11.39
N ALA A 156 -17.58 -2.96 -10.57
CA ALA A 156 -17.52 -1.52 -10.34
C ALA A 156 -16.85 -0.83 -11.55
N ASN A 157 -17.59 0.11 -12.15
CA ASN A 157 -16.99 1.02 -13.13
C ASN A 157 -16.34 2.21 -12.43
N PHE A 158 -15.45 2.93 -13.11
CA PHE A 158 -14.92 4.21 -12.66
C PHE A 158 -15.48 5.35 -13.51
N SER A 159 -15.78 6.48 -12.88
CA SER A 159 -16.11 7.74 -13.55
C SER A 159 -15.57 8.92 -12.77
N MET A 160 -15.10 9.95 -13.48
CA MET A 160 -14.68 11.22 -12.86
C MET A 160 -15.83 11.94 -12.15
N ASN A 161 -17.09 11.64 -12.46
CA ASN A 161 -18.25 12.30 -11.83
C ASN A 161 -18.70 11.59 -10.55
N THR A 162 -18.63 10.25 -10.53
CA THR A 162 -19.25 9.43 -9.47
C THR A 162 -18.28 8.48 -8.78
N SER A 163 -16.98 8.57 -9.07
CA SER A 163 -15.93 7.68 -8.53
C SER A 163 -16.18 6.20 -8.85
N TRP A 164 -15.52 5.31 -8.12
CA TRP A 164 -15.68 3.86 -8.25
C TRP A 164 -17.08 3.42 -7.85
N GLY A 165 -17.71 2.61 -8.70
CA GLY A 165 -18.97 1.95 -8.39
C GLY A 165 -20.13 2.91 -8.16
N GLU A 166 -20.04 4.13 -8.72
CA GLU A 166 -21.00 5.22 -8.55
C GLU A 166 -21.15 5.71 -7.09
N MET A 167 -20.12 5.52 -6.26
CA MET A 167 -20.18 5.78 -4.81
C MET A 167 -19.88 7.24 -4.39
N GLY A 168 -19.66 8.12 -5.36
CA GLY A 168 -19.42 9.55 -5.20
C GLY A 168 -18.07 9.90 -4.58
N TRP A 169 -17.70 11.19 -4.65
CA TRP A 169 -16.38 11.67 -4.20
C TRP A 169 -16.29 12.05 -2.73
N THR A 170 -17.40 12.20 -2.01
CA THR A 170 -17.37 12.61 -0.60
C THR A 170 -16.50 11.64 0.23
N PRO A 171 -15.55 12.13 1.05
CA PRO A 171 -15.35 13.54 1.43
C PRO A 171 -14.35 14.37 0.59
N ALA A 172 -13.80 13.87 -0.52
CA ALA A 172 -12.73 14.54 -1.30
C ALA A 172 -13.17 15.85 -1.97
N GLY A 173 -14.48 16.05 -2.16
CA GLY A 173 -15.03 17.19 -2.88
C GLY A 173 -14.97 17.06 -4.41
N GLY A 174 -14.22 16.11 -4.96
CA GLY A 174 -14.16 15.85 -6.41
C GLY A 174 -13.09 14.85 -6.81
N TYR A 175 -12.85 14.76 -8.11
CA TYR A 175 -11.79 13.96 -8.71
C TYR A 175 -10.40 14.42 -8.25
N PHE A 176 -9.50 13.45 -8.05
CA PHE A 176 -8.08 13.66 -7.79
C PHE A 176 -7.26 12.58 -8.51
N VAL A 177 -6.01 12.88 -8.84
CA VAL A 177 -5.10 11.93 -9.50
C VAL A 177 -4.86 10.73 -8.60
N GLY A 178 -4.97 9.52 -9.15
CA GLY A 178 -4.96 8.27 -8.38
C GLY A 178 -6.32 7.86 -7.84
N GLY A 179 -7.34 8.73 -7.93
CA GLY A 179 -8.74 8.36 -7.66
C GLY A 179 -9.25 7.33 -8.68
N GLU A 180 -8.78 7.39 -9.92
CA GLU A 180 -8.99 6.40 -10.98
C GLU A 180 -8.13 5.14 -10.84
N CYS A 181 -7.25 5.09 -9.84
CA CYS A 181 -6.34 3.97 -9.56
C CYS A 181 -6.68 3.35 -8.19
N GLY A 182 -5.67 2.89 -7.46
CA GLY A 182 -5.86 2.24 -6.16
C GLY A 182 -6.45 3.15 -5.11
N GLN A 183 -6.05 4.42 -5.05
CA GLN A 183 -6.46 5.28 -3.93
C GLN A 183 -7.99 5.41 -3.84
N GLY A 184 -8.65 5.69 -4.97
CA GLY A 184 -10.10 5.74 -5.03
C GLY A 184 -10.76 4.37 -4.90
N PHE A 185 -10.17 3.33 -5.51
CA PHE A 185 -10.72 1.97 -5.46
C PHE A 185 -10.76 1.41 -4.04
N TRP A 186 -9.63 1.48 -3.34
CA TRP A 186 -9.49 0.99 -1.97
C TRP A 186 -10.36 1.79 -1.01
N TYR A 187 -10.47 3.12 -1.19
CA TYR A 187 -11.38 3.92 -0.40
C TYR A 187 -12.85 3.53 -0.63
N ALA A 188 -13.26 3.34 -1.89
CA ALA A 188 -14.61 2.92 -2.20
C ALA A 188 -14.95 1.55 -1.59
N LEU A 189 -14.05 0.58 -1.69
CA LEU A 189 -14.29 -0.76 -1.17
C LEU A 189 -14.30 -0.83 0.36
N PHE A 190 -13.40 -0.12 1.05
CA PHE A 190 -13.17 -0.32 2.48
C PHE A 190 -13.74 0.77 3.38
N TYR A 191 -14.06 1.96 2.86
CA TYR A 191 -14.56 3.08 3.67
C TYR A 191 -15.97 3.53 3.30
N LYS A 192 -16.44 3.27 2.08
CA LYS A 192 -17.81 3.61 1.70
C LYS A 192 -18.77 2.51 2.14
N PHE A 193 -19.96 2.92 2.56
CA PHE A 193 -21.04 2.02 2.91
C PHE A 193 -22.07 1.92 1.77
N GLY A 194 -22.67 0.74 1.59
CA GLY A 194 -23.70 0.50 0.58
C GLY A 194 -23.15 0.21 -0.82
N GLY A 195 -24.05 0.28 -1.80
CA GLY A 195 -23.72 0.18 -3.22
C GLY A 195 -22.94 -1.07 -3.62
N SER A 196 -22.06 -0.91 -4.61
CA SER A 196 -21.25 -1.99 -5.18
C SER A 196 -20.18 -2.52 -4.23
N ALA A 197 -19.64 -1.69 -3.32
CA ALA A 197 -18.67 -2.14 -2.31
C ALA A 197 -19.32 -3.13 -1.33
N GLN A 198 -20.50 -2.81 -0.80
CA GLN A 198 -21.22 -3.70 0.10
C GLN A 198 -21.60 -5.01 -0.60
N GLN A 199 -22.07 -4.95 -1.85
CA GLN A 199 -22.39 -6.14 -2.64
C GLN A 199 -21.15 -7.03 -2.83
N ALA A 200 -20.00 -6.43 -3.14
CA ALA A 200 -18.75 -7.17 -3.30
C ALA A 200 -18.30 -7.85 -2.00
N LEU A 201 -18.34 -7.15 -0.86
CA LEU A 201 -18.05 -7.72 0.46
C LEU A 201 -19.02 -8.87 0.80
N GLN A 202 -20.32 -8.67 0.63
CA GLN A 202 -21.34 -9.68 0.92
C GLN A 202 -21.19 -10.93 0.05
N SER A 203 -20.83 -10.76 -1.23
CA SER A 203 -20.57 -11.89 -2.13
C SER A 203 -19.42 -12.79 -1.66
N ALA A 204 -18.50 -12.26 -0.85
CA ALA A 204 -17.40 -13.01 -0.24
C ALA A 204 -17.69 -13.43 1.22
N GLY A 205 -18.91 -13.25 1.71
CA GLY A 205 -19.29 -13.58 3.09
C GLY A 205 -18.78 -12.60 4.14
N LEU A 206 -18.58 -11.33 3.76
CA LEU A 206 -18.20 -10.23 4.65
C LEU A 206 -19.34 -9.21 4.74
N SER A 207 -19.60 -8.68 5.95
CA SER A 207 -20.63 -7.65 6.16
C SER A 207 -20.06 -6.24 6.12
N VAL A 208 -18.89 -6.05 6.74
CA VAL A 208 -18.18 -4.78 6.86
C VAL A 208 -16.70 -5.07 7.12
N VAL A 209 -15.84 -4.12 6.75
CA VAL A 209 -14.43 -4.11 7.13
C VAL A 209 -14.23 -3.01 8.16
N ASP A 210 -13.64 -3.34 9.31
CA ASP A 210 -13.32 -2.35 10.35
C ASP A 210 -12.09 -1.54 9.91
N SER A 211 -12.36 -0.45 9.18
CA SER A 211 -11.35 0.38 8.55
C SER A 211 -11.04 1.62 9.37
N ALA A 212 -9.76 1.97 9.51
CA ALA A 212 -9.32 3.17 10.23
C ALA A 212 -8.12 3.84 9.55
N GLN A 213 -8.12 5.17 9.54
CA GLN A 213 -6.95 5.94 9.13
C GLN A 213 -6.09 6.29 10.34
N ILE A 214 -4.81 5.94 10.28
CA ILE A 214 -3.82 6.28 11.30
C ILE A 214 -3.02 7.52 10.90
N ASP A 215 -2.24 8.04 11.84
CA ASP A 215 -1.49 9.28 11.66
C ASP A 215 -0.48 9.19 10.51
N ARG A 216 -0.80 9.85 9.38
CA ARG A 216 0.06 9.97 8.20
C ARG A 216 1.44 10.51 8.55
N CYS A 217 1.52 11.48 9.45
CA CYS A 217 2.78 12.13 9.80
C CYS A 217 3.73 11.20 10.55
N MET A 218 3.24 10.07 11.06
CA MET A 218 4.06 9.04 11.71
C MET A 218 4.28 7.82 10.81
N TRP A 219 3.23 7.35 10.13
CA TRP A 219 3.19 6.04 9.47
C TRP A 219 3.30 6.08 7.94
N ASN A 220 3.29 7.26 7.35
CA ASN A 220 3.48 7.48 5.92
C ASN A 220 3.90 8.94 5.67
N TYR A 221 5.01 9.37 6.30
CA TYR A 221 5.41 10.77 6.25
C TYR A 221 5.79 11.16 4.82
N GLN A 222 5.14 12.20 4.29
CA GLN A 222 5.38 12.70 2.93
C GLN A 222 5.83 14.16 2.90
N THR A 223 5.29 14.95 3.83
CA THR A 223 5.61 16.35 4.06
C THR A 223 5.13 16.74 5.46
N SER A 224 5.70 17.81 6.01
CA SER A 224 5.23 18.48 7.23
C SER A 224 3.86 19.15 7.05
N PHE A 225 3.39 19.34 5.81
CA PHE A 225 2.08 19.91 5.53
C PHE A 225 0.96 19.08 6.17
N GLN A 226 -0.01 19.74 6.83
CA GLN A 226 -1.09 19.13 7.61
C GLN A 226 -0.63 18.23 8.79
N CYS A 227 0.66 18.23 9.10
CA CYS A 227 1.16 17.74 10.38
C CYS A 227 1.07 18.85 11.43
N LYS A 228 1.37 18.52 12.68
CA LYS A 228 1.51 19.52 13.74
C LYS A 228 2.62 20.50 13.36
N GLU A 229 2.43 21.79 13.65
CA GLU A 229 3.37 22.89 13.31
C GLU A 229 4.81 22.65 13.81
N HIS A 230 4.96 21.85 14.87
CA HIS A 230 6.24 21.42 15.43
C HIS A 230 6.28 19.90 15.52
N LEU A 231 6.09 19.22 14.39
CA LEU A 231 6.24 17.76 14.32
C LEU A 231 7.65 17.39 14.77
N ASP A 232 7.72 16.59 15.84
CA ASP A 232 8.94 15.96 16.29
C ASP A 232 9.29 14.81 15.33
N CYS A 233 10.34 14.99 14.52
CA CYS A 233 10.78 14.00 13.54
C CYS A 233 11.20 12.67 14.16
N SER A 234 11.53 12.63 15.47
CA SER A 234 11.79 11.37 16.17
C SER A 234 10.54 10.49 16.32
N ARG A 235 9.34 11.05 16.06
CA ARG A 235 8.07 10.33 16.05
C ARG A 235 7.74 9.72 14.69
N VAL A 236 8.44 10.10 13.62
CA VAL A 236 8.30 9.43 12.32
C VAL A 236 8.76 7.98 12.49
N ARG A 237 7.93 7.06 12.00
CA ARG A 237 8.23 5.63 11.98
C ARG A 237 8.51 5.15 10.57
N VAL A 238 7.86 5.78 9.60
CA VAL A 238 7.92 5.43 8.19
C VAL A 238 7.97 6.71 7.38
N HIS A 239 9.02 6.86 6.59
CA HIS A 239 9.32 8.04 5.80
C HIS A 239 9.24 7.73 4.30
N HIS A 240 8.20 8.23 3.66
CA HIS A 240 7.93 8.02 2.26
C HIS A 240 8.57 9.13 1.40
N LYS A 241 8.28 10.40 1.72
CA LYS A 241 8.76 11.60 1.02
C LYS A 241 9.14 12.71 2.02
N PRO A 242 9.95 13.71 1.64
CA PRO A 242 10.66 13.84 0.37
C PRO A 242 11.82 12.84 0.23
N ALA A 243 12.13 12.45 -1.00
CA ALA A 243 13.29 11.59 -1.30
C ALA A 243 14.61 12.39 -1.37
N ILE A 244 14.52 13.71 -1.52
CA ILE A 244 15.64 14.64 -1.66
C ILE A 244 15.60 15.60 -0.47
N LYS A 245 16.78 15.97 0.05
CA LYS A 245 16.87 16.98 1.10
C LYS A 245 16.21 18.29 0.65
N THR A 246 15.32 18.80 1.47
CA THR A 246 14.68 20.10 1.27
C THR A 246 15.26 21.09 2.26
N GLU A 247 15.29 22.38 1.90
CA GLU A 247 15.77 23.46 2.78
C GLU A 247 14.76 23.81 3.89
N TRP A 248 13.55 23.22 3.85
CA TRP A 248 12.44 23.51 4.75
C TRP A 248 12.45 22.62 6.00
N LYS A 249 11.60 22.93 6.99
CA LYS A 249 11.37 22.17 8.25
C LYS A 249 10.73 20.78 8.02
N GLU A 250 11.23 20.05 7.06
CA GLU A 250 10.81 18.70 6.71
C GLU A 250 11.65 17.69 7.48
N CYS A 251 11.00 16.64 7.99
CA CYS A 251 11.72 15.46 8.45
C CYS A 251 12.45 14.84 7.26
N GLN A 252 13.70 14.47 7.44
CA GLN A 252 14.56 13.95 6.37
C GLN A 252 14.69 12.44 6.47
N LYS A 253 14.91 11.80 5.32
CA LYS A 253 15.41 10.43 5.33
C LYS A 253 16.79 10.39 5.96
N LEU A 254 17.09 9.31 6.67
CA LEU A 254 18.40 9.13 7.27
C LEU A 254 19.39 8.77 6.15
N GLU A 255 20.57 9.39 6.16
CA GLU A 255 21.60 9.09 5.17
C GLU A 255 21.92 7.59 5.19
N PRO A 256 22.07 6.92 4.02
CA PRO A 256 22.38 5.49 3.95
C PRO A 256 23.71 5.06 4.61
N SER A 257 24.47 5.99 5.20
CA SER A 257 25.88 5.84 5.58
C SER A 257 26.16 5.82 7.09
N VAL A 258 25.17 5.77 7.97
CA VAL A 258 25.42 5.65 9.43
C VAL A 258 24.46 4.67 10.08
N ARG A 259 24.73 3.36 9.92
CA ARG A 259 24.49 2.27 10.88
C ARG A 259 25.00 0.94 10.32
#